data_AF-A0A2G6R1I8-F1
#
_entry.id   AF-A0A2G6R1I8-F1
#
_cell.length_a   1.000
_cell.length_b   1.000
_cell.length_c   1.000
_cell.angle_alpha   90.00
_cell.angle_beta   90.00
_cell.angle_gamma   90.00
#
_symmetry.space_group_name_H-M   'P 1'
#
loop_
_entity.id
_entity.type
_entity.pdbx_description
1 polymer ?
#
loop_
_entity_poly.entity_id
_entity_poly.type
_entity_poly.pdbx_seq_one_letter_code
_entity_poly.pdbx_strand_id
1 'polypeptide(L)' 'MNEPLTEAQIIQMITFIVEKHGCTIRELSLDNYYIDITGSDEGQVACAAELAAFLNFEEG' A
#
# COMPACT_ATOMS: atom_id res chain seq x y z
N MET A 1 12.25 -5.12 -20.19
CA MET A 1 10.90 -4.55 -20.38
C MET A 1 10.38 -4.29 -18.98
N ASN A 2 10.24 -3.04 -18.56
CA ASN A 2 9.50 -2.71 -17.34
C ASN A 2 8.07 -2.47 -17.78
N GLU A 3 7.28 -3.53 -17.79
CA GLU A 3 5.84 -3.39 -17.91
C GLU A 3 5.33 -2.77 -16.59
N PRO A 4 4.49 -1.72 -16.64
CA PRO A 4 3.89 -1.18 -15.43
C PRO A 4 3.10 -2.28 -14.71
N LEU A 5 3.12 -2.26 -13.38
CA LEU A 5 2.39 -3.23 -12.59
C LEU A 5 0.91 -3.18 -12.96
N THR A 6 0.31 -4.35 -13.15
CA THR A 6 -1.15 -4.43 -13.30
C THR A 6 -1.82 -4.00 -12.00
N GLU A 7 -3.04 -3.48 -12.11
CA GLU A 7 -3.82 -3.04 -10.95
C GLU A 7 -3.96 -4.15 -9.89
N ALA A 8 -4.16 -5.40 -10.32
CA ALA A 8 -4.19 -6.56 -9.44
C ALA A 8 -2.87 -6.78 -8.69
N GLN A 9 -1.71 -6.55 -9.33
CA GLN A 9 -0.40 -6.67 -8.69
C GLN A 9 -0.18 -5.55 -7.67
N ILE A 10 -0.61 -4.33 -7.99
CA ILE A 10 -0.56 -3.20 -7.06
C ILE A 10 -1.38 -3.52 -5.81
N ILE A 11 -2.62 -3.99 -5.97
CA ILE A 11 -3.48 -4.39 -4.85
C ILE A 11 -2.83 -5.50 -4.01
N GLN A 12 -2.24 -6.51 -4.65
CA GLN A 12 -1.55 -7.59 -3.92
C GLN A 12 -0.37 -7.08 -3.10
N MET A 13 0.43 -6.17 -3.65
CA MET A 13 1.58 -5.59 -2.94
C MET A 13 1.12 -4.70 -1.78
N ILE A 14 0.12 -3.86 -1.99
CA ILE A 14 -0.50 -3.05 -0.94
C ILE A 14 -1.01 -3.96 0.19
N THR A 15 -1.76 -5.01 -0.15
CA THR A 15 -2.30 -5.96 0.83
C THR A 15 -1.19 -6.62 1.63
N PHE A 16 -0.14 -7.09 0.96
CA PHE A 16 1.02 -7.69 1.62
C PHE A 16 1.71 -6.73 2.60
N ILE A 17 1.92 -5.47 2.22
CA ILE A 17 2.55 -4.47 3.09
C ILE A 17 1.67 -4.21 4.32
N VAL A 18 0.35 -4.09 4.13
CA VAL A 18 -0.60 -3.86 5.22
C VAL A 18 -0.61 -5.04 6.20
N GLU A 19 -0.66 -6.27 5.70
CA GLU A 19 -0.63 -7.48 6.54
C GLU A 19 0.71 -7.65 7.27
N LYS A 20 1.83 -7.35 6.61
CA LYS A 20 3.19 -7.41 7.18
C LYS A 20 3.32 -6.55 8.44
N HIS A 21 2.65 -5.40 8.49
CA HIS A 21 2.65 -4.48 9.63
C HIS A 21 1.51 -4.74 10.63
N GLY A 22 0.80 -5.86 10.50
CA GLY A 22 -0.33 -6.22 11.37
C GLY A 22 -1.51 -5.25 11.25
N CYS A 23 -1.60 -4.53 10.14
CA CYS A 23 -2.73 -3.66 9.82
C CYS A 23 -3.76 -4.41 8.97
N THR A 24 -4.92 -3.79 8.77
CA THR A 24 -5.99 -4.31 7.92
C THR A 24 -6.53 -3.18 7.05
N ILE A 25 -6.76 -3.46 5.77
CA ILE A 25 -7.38 -2.51 4.84
C ILE A 25 -8.87 -2.40 5.18
N ARG A 26 -9.34 -1.19 5.45
CA ARG A 26 -10.76 -0.88 5.57
C ARG A 26 -11.35 -0.46 4.23
N GLU A 27 -10.61 0.38 3.51
CA GLU A 27 -11.00 0.90 2.21
C GLU A 27 -9.76 1.12 1.35
N LEU A 28 -9.86 0.81 0.06
CA LEU A 28 -8.80 1.05 -0.91
C LEU A 28 -9.45 1.54 -2.19
N SER A 29 -9.00 2.70 -2.69
CA SER A 29 -9.39 3.24 -3.98
C SER A 29 -8.15 3.67 -4.73
N LEU A 30 -7.79 2.93 -5.77
CA LEU A 30 -6.65 3.25 -6.62
C LEU A 30 -6.95 4.45 -7.52
N ASP A 31 -8.19 4.60 -7.99
CA ASP A 31 -8.61 5.76 -8.80
C ASP A 31 -8.43 7.09 -8.05
N ASN A 32 -8.66 7.07 -6.73
CA ASN A 32 -8.56 8.25 -5.87
C ASN A 32 -7.25 8.31 -5.09
N TYR A 33 -6.31 7.39 -5.33
CA TYR A 33 -5.06 7.25 -4.59
C TYR A 33 -5.26 7.29 -3.07
N TYR A 34 -6.29 6.57 -2.60
CA TYR A 34 -6.73 6.56 -1.22
C TYR A 34 -6.64 5.16 -0.63
N ILE A 35 -6.12 5.07 0.59
CA ILE A 35 -6.12 3.84 1.38
C ILE A 35 -6.43 4.17 2.85
N ASP A 36 -7.43 3.48 3.40
CA ASP A 36 -7.77 3.49 4.81
C ASP A 36 -7.34 2.18 5.45
N ILE A 37 -6.56 2.27 6.52
CA ILE A 37 -6.05 1.11 7.26
C ILE A 37 -6.36 1.23 8.74
N THR A 38 -6.49 0.09 9.40
CA THR A 38 -6.67 0.00 10.86
C THR A 38 -5.63 -0.94 11.46
N GLY A 39 -5.13 -0.59 12.65
CA GLY A 39 -4.10 -1.36 13.35
C GLY A 39 -3.58 -0.59 14.56
N SER A 40 -2.51 -1.06 15.19
CA SER A 40 -1.80 -0.31 16.23
C SER A 40 -1.18 0.96 15.65
N ASP A 41 -1.02 2.03 16.44
CA ASP A 41 -0.45 3.30 15.99
C ASP A 41 0.94 3.12 15.34
N GLU A 42 1.80 2.31 15.94
CA GLU A 42 3.13 1.98 15.40
C GLU A 42 3.04 1.25 14.05
N GLY A 43 2.08 0.33 13.90
CA GLY A 43 1.87 -0.43 12.66
C GLY A 43 1.34 0.45 11.54
N GLN A 44 0.43 1.38 11.85
CA GLN A 44 -0.10 2.34 10.88
C GLN A 44 1.00 3.26 10.35
N VAL A 45 1.87 3.78 11.22
CA VAL A 45 3.00 4.62 10.82
C VAL A 45 3.99 3.85 9.95
N ALA A 46 4.34 2.62 10.34
CA ALA A 46 5.27 1.79 9.57
C ALA A 46 4.69 1.38 8.19
N CYS A 47 3.40 1.06 8.17
CA CYS A 47 2.67 0.75 6.94
C CYS A 47 2.63 1.94 5.99
N ALA A 48 2.28 3.14 6.49
CA ALA A 48 2.27 4.36 5.70
C ALA A 48 3.65 4.70 5.11
N ALA A 49 4.72 4.50 5.89
CA ALA A 49 6.09 4.74 5.42
C ALA A 49 6.50 3.77 4.28
N GLU A 50 6.18 2.49 4.41
CA GLU A 50 6.50 1.49 3.38
C GLU A 50 5.64 1.64 2.13
N LEU A 51 4.34 1.93 2.28
CA LEU A 51 3.45 2.24 1.16
C LEU A 51 3.90 3.49 0.41
N ALA A 52 4.30 4.56 1.12
CA ALA A 52 4.84 5.75 0.50
C ALA A 52 6.13 5.46 -0.28
N ALA A 53 7.02 4.60 0.25
CA ALA A 53 8.21 4.18 -0.48
C ALA A 53 7.86 3.38 -1.74
N PHE A 54 6.91 2.44 -1.63
CA PHE A 54 6.46 1.62 -2.76
C PHE A 54 5.80 2.46 -3.87
N LEU A 55 4.91 3.38 -3.51
CA LEU A 55 4.18 4.21 -4.48
C LEU A 55 5.06 5.31 -5.10
N ASN A 56 6.04 5.85 -4.36
CA ASN A 56 6.99 6.82 -4.91
C ASN A 56 8.03 6.20 -5.86
N PHE A 57 8.14 4.86 -5.92
CA PHE A 57 9.04 4.19 -6.89
C PHE A 57 8.59 4.34 -8.35
N GLU A 58 7.37 4.83 -8.61
CA GLU A 58 6.84 5.10 -9.95
C GLU A 58 7.14 6.54 -10.44
N GLU A 59 7.70 7.42 -9.61
CA GLU A 59 8.17 8.78 -10.00
C GLU A 59 9.69 8.85 -10.28
N GLY A 60 10.31 7.73 -10.64
CA GLY A 60 11.75 7.62 -10.96
C GLY A 60 12.07 7.35 -12.42
#